data_AF-A0AA39STC4-F1
#
_entry.id   AF-A0AA39STC4-F1
#
_cell.length_a   1.000
_cell.length_b   1.000
_cell.length_c   1.000
_cell.angle_alpha   90.00
_cell.angle_beta   90.00
_cell.angle_gamma   90.00
#
_symmetry.space_group_name_H-M   'P 1'
#
loop_
_entity.id
_entity.type
_entity.pdbx_description
1 polymer ?
#
loop_
_entity_poly.entity_id
_entity_poly.type
_entity_poly.pdbx_seq_one_letter_code
_entity_poly.pdbx_strand_id
1 'polypeptide(L)'
;MNTQVYARVSHLLKVGKNNFRSPPKVDSSVVRTDPRKPRPEVNAKEWDGYIRICFIRKNKTFGTIFRLKHVLSLLEKNYKNLQALQSSQNAS
;
A
#
# COMPACT_ATOMS: atom_id res chain seq x y z
N MET A 1 -1.89 3.03 5.64
CA MET A 1 -1.35 1.68 5.91
C MET A 1 0.06 1.51 5.38
N ASN A 2 0.33 1.84 4.11
CA ASN A 2 1.70 1.84 3.54
C ASN A 2 2.72 2.63 4.38
N THR A 3 2.34 3.81 4.90
CA THR A 3 3.23 4.69 5.65
C THR A 3 3.85 4.02 6.89
N GLN A 4 3.12 3.14 7.57
CA GLN A 4 3.59 2.51 8.82
C GLN A 4 4.70 1.47 8.60
N VAL A 5 4.76 0.88 7.40
CA VAL A 5 5.82 -0.04 6.98
C VAL A 5 7.15 0.71 6.91
N TYR A 6 7.15 1.91 6.33
CA TYR A 6 8.36 2.66 6.05
C TYR A 6 8.73 3.69 7.13
N ALA A 7 7.78 4.13 7.95
CA ALA A 7 7.98 5.18 8.93
C ALA A 7 7.17 4.94 10.21
N ARG A 8 7.68 5.47 11.33
CA ARG A 8 6.89 5.70 12.54
C ARG A 8 6.13 7.02 12.34
N VAL A 9 4.83 7.00 12.57
CA VAL A 9 3.96 8.16 12.39
C VAL A 9 3.31 8.50 13.72
N SER A 10 3.45 9.74 14.16
CA SER A 10 2.87 10.25 15.40
C SER A 10 2.02 11.49 15.10
N HIS A 11 0.79 11.51 15.61
CA HIS A 11 -0.06 12.69 15.55
C HIS A 11 0.33 13.63 16.70
N LEU A 12 0.76 14.86 16.38
CA LEU A 12 1.27 15.80 17.38
C LEU A 12 0.16 16.69 17.93
N LEU A 13 -0.56 17.38 17.04
CA LEU A 13 -1.62 18.29 17.42
C LEU A 13 -2.62 18.54 16.29
N LYS A 14 -3.83 18.95 16.66
CA LYS A 14 -4.87 19.41 15.72
C LYS A 14 -4.74 20.92 15.51
N VAL A 15 -4.97 21.38 14.29
CA VAL A 15 -4.98 22.80 13.95
C VAL A 15 -6.35 23.14 13.38
N GLY A 16 -7.13 23.94 14.12
CA GLY A 16 -8.45 24.36 13.66
C GLY A 16 -8.37 25.27 12.44
N LYS A 17 -9.33 25.15 11.51
CA LYS A 17 -9.39 25.92 10.25
C LYS A 17 -9.28 27.44 10.39
N ASN A 18 -9.69 28.00 11.54
CA ASN A 18 -9.63 29.45 11.80
C ASN A 18 -8.20 29.98 12.00
N ASN A 19 -7.21 29.10 12.21
CA ASN A 19 -5.80 29.47 12.34
C ASN A 19 -5.11 29.71 10.98
N PHE A 20 -5.83 29.57 9.87
CA PHE A 20 -5.32 29.75 8.51
C PHE A 20 -5.90 31.00 7.85
N ARG A 21 -5.10 31.65 6.99
CA ARG A 21 -5.55 32.72 6.09
C ARG A 21 -5.39 32.24 4.65
N SER A 22 -6.43 32.05 3.85
CA SER A 22 -7.87 31.91 4.08
C SER A 22 -8.26 30.61 4.79
N PRO A 23 -9.38 30.57 5.56
CA PRO A 23 -9.80 29.35 6.25
C PRO A 23 -10.17 28.21 5.28
N PRO A 24 -9.59 27.00 5.43
CA PRO A 24 -10.03 25.82 4.69
C PRO A 24 -11.39 25.31 5.20
N LYS A 25 -12.04 24.44 4.42
CA LYS A 25 -13.33 23.82 4.79
C LYS A 25 -13.21 22.78 5.92
N VAL A 26 -12.00 22.29 6.18
CA VAL A 26 -11.72 21.18 7.10
C VAL A 26 -10.63 21.56 8.09
N ASP A 27 -10.64 20.92 9.26
CA ASP A 27 -9.55 21.06 10.22
C ASP A 27 -8.30 20.32 9.76
N SER A 28 -7.15 20.82 10.19
CA SER A 28 -5.83 20.28 9.86
C SER A 28 -5.20 19.56 11.05
N SER A 29 -4.11 18.85 10.80
CA SER A 29 -3.36 18.12 11.83
C SER A 29 -1.88 18.14 11.50
N VAL A 30 -1.06 18.31 12.53
CA VAL A 30 0.40 18.19 12.42
C VAL A 30 0.78 16.76 12.77
N VAL A 31 1.51 16.11 11.88
CA VAL A 31 2.01 14.74 12.06
C VAL A 31 3.53 14.72 11.93
N ARG A 32 4.19 13.97 12.81
CA ARG A 32 5.62 13.64 12.71
C ARG A 32 5.77 12.31 11.99
N THR A 33 6.66 12.27 11.00
CA THR A 33 6.98 11.05 10.25
C THR A 33 8.47 10.78 10.35
N ASP A 34 8.86 9.73 11.08
CA ASP A 34 10.25 9.31 11.24
C ASP A 34 10.51 8.04 10.40
N PRO A 35 11.32 8.09 9.33
CA PRO A 35 11.64 6.92 8.52
C PRO A 35 12.32 5.81 9.35
N ARG A 36 11.92 4.56 9.14
CA ARG A 36 12.56 3.40 9.78
C ARG A 36 13.93 3.14 9.16
N LYS A 37 14.92 2.86 10.01
CA LYS A 37 16.29 2.48 9.64
C LYS A 37 16.65 1.18 10.39
N PRO A 38 17.12 0.13 9.69
CA PRO A 38 17.29 0.03 8.24
C PRO A 38 15.95 0.08 7.49
N ARG A 39 16.00 0.42 6.19
CA ARG A 39 14.81 0.41 5.34
C ARG A 39 14.31 -1.05 5.26
N PRO A 40 13.00 -1.31 5.39
CA PRO A 40 12.47 -2.65 5.20
C PRO A 40 12.82 -3.21 3.82
N GLU A 41 13.29 -4.45 3.77
CA GLU A 41 13.61 -5.18 2.54
C GLU A 41 12.33 -5.74 1.92
N VAL A 42 11.47 -4.84 1.45
CA VAL A 42 10.20 -5.19 0.81
C VAL A 42 10.18 -4.60 -0.59
N ASN A 43 9.84 -5.42 -1.59
CA ASN A 43 9.61 -4.92 -2.94
C ASN A 43 8.40 -3.98 -2.93
N ALA A 44 8.66 -2.67 -3.10
CA ALA A 44 7.65 -1.64 -2.99
C ALA A 44 6.48 -1.83 -3.99
N LYS A 45 6.77 -2.36 -5.19
CA LYS A 45 5.76 -2.55 -6.24
C LYS A 45 4.82 -3.71 -5.92
N GLU A 46 5.38 -4.84 -5.49
CA GLU A 46 4.60 -6.02 -5.10
C GLU A 46 3.77 -5.74 -3.85
N TRP A 47 4.39 -5.07 -2.86
CA TRP A 47 3.71 -4.69 -1.63
C TRP A 47 2.52 -3.77 -1.89
N ASP A 48 2.69 -2.73 -2.70
CA ASP A 48 1.58 -1.82 -3.04
C ASP A 48 0.45 -2.57 -3.78
N GLY A 49 0.79 -3.47 -4.70
CA GLY A 49 -0.19 -4.32 -5.39
C GLY A 49 -0.96 -5.22 -4.43
N TYR A 50 -0.26 -5.88 -3.50
CA TYR A 50 -0.86 -6.76 -2.49
C TYR A 50 -1.80 -5.99 -1.56
N ILE A 51 -1.35 -4.85 -1.01
CA ILE A 51 -2.18 -4.03 -0.11
C ILE A 51 -3.40 -3.47 -0.84
N ARG A 52 -3.26 -3.05 -2.11
CA ARG A 52 -4.42 -2.64 -2.92
C ARG A 52 -5.47 -3.74 -3.03
N ILE A 53 -5.06 -4.99 -3.31
CA ILE A 53 -5.97 -6.14 -3.38
C ILE A 53 -6.64 -6.37 -2.03
N CYS A 54 -5.87 -6.45 -0.95
CA CYS A 54 -6.37 -6.70 0.40
C CYS A 54 -7.41 -5.67 0.88
N PHE A 55 -7.32 -4.42 0.41
CA PHE A 55 -8.17 -3.32 0.90
C PHE A 55 -9.26 -2.88 -0.08
N ILE A 56 -9.47 -3.58 -1.21
CA ILE A 56 -10.63 -3.34 -2.11
C ILE A 56 -11.94 -3.38 -1.33
N ARG A 57 -12.07 -4.34 -0.40
CA ARG A 57 -13.22 -4.48 0.50
C ARG A 57 -12.74 -4.71 1.94
N LYS A 58 -12.35 -3.63 2.62
CA LYS A 58 -11.76 -3.65 3.97
C LYS A 58 -12.53 -4.43 5.04
N ASN A 59 -13.84 -4.65 4.86
CA ASN A 59 -14.72 -5.36 5.79
C ASN A 59 -15.10 -6.77 5.30
N LYS A 60 -14.35 -7.35 4.36
CA LYS A 60 -14.54 -8.73 3.88
C LYS A 60 -13.29 -9.56 4.16
N THR A 61 -13.47 -10.88 4.25
CA THR A 61 -12.35 -11.79 4.45
C THR A 61 -11.46 -11.84 3.21
N PHE A 62 -10.16 -12.10 3.41
CA PHE A 62 -9.23 -12.28 2.30
C PHE A 62 -9.66 -13.44 1.38
N GLY A 63 -10.23 -14.51 1.93
CA GLY A 63 -10.78 -15.61 1.12
C GLY A 63 -11.81 -15.13 0.09
N THR A 64 -12.71 -14.21 0.45
CA THR A 64 -13.65 -13.62 -0.51
C THR A 64 -12.95 -12.72 -1.53
N ILE A 65 -11.98 -11.92 -1.09
CA ILE A 65 -11.25 -10.95 -1.93
C ILE A 65 -10.42 -11.68 -3.00
N PHE A 66 -9.65 -12.70 -2.62
CA PHE A 66 -8.80 -13.45 -3.55
C PHE A 66 -9.59 -14.38 -4.48
N ARG A 67 -10.88 -14.63 -4.21
CA ARG A 67 -11.79 -15.36 -5.11
C ARG A 67 -12.48 -14.47 -6.14
N LEU A 68 -12.26 -13.15 -6.11
CA LEU A 68 -12.81 -12.24 -7.11
C LEU A 68 -12.21 -12.56 -8.49
N LYS A 69 -13.06 -12.67 -9.51
CA LYS A 69 -12.65 -13.07 -10.88
C LYS A 69 -11.49 -12.21 -11.43
N HIS A 70 -11.54 -10.90 -11.21
CA HIS A 70 -10.49 -9.98 -11.68
C HIS A 70 -9.17 -10.15 -10.92
N VAL A 71 -9.21 -10.47 -9.63
CA VAL A 71 -8.00 -10.74 -8.82
C VAL A 71 -7.36 -12.05 -9.28
N LEU A 72 -8.16 -13.10 -9.47
CA LEU A 72 -7.67 -14.37 -10.01
C LEU A 72 -7.04 -14.20 -11.39
N SER A 73 -7.72 -13.51 -12.31
CA SER A 73 -7.19 -13.24 -13.66
C SER A 73 -5.88 -12.45 -13.64
N LEU A 74 -5.76 -11.47 -12.73
CA LEU A 74 -4.53 -10.70 -12.56
C LEU A 74 -3.37 -11.57 -12.07
N LEU A 75 -3.61 -12.36 -11.01
CA LEU A 75 -2.59 -13.23 -10.41
C LEU A 75 -2.15 -14.33 -11.39
N GLU A 76 -3.09 -14.91 -12.13
CA GLU A 76 -2.80 -15.92 -13.15
C GLU A 76 -1.91 -15.37 -14.27
N LYS A 77 -2.21 -14.16 -14.77
CA LYS A 77 -1.37 -13.48 -15.78
C LYS A 77 0.04 -13.22 -15.26
N ASN A 78 0.16 -12.69 -14.04
CA ASN A 78 1.45 -12.43 -13.43
C ASN A 78 2.26 -13.72 -13.21
N TYR A 79 1.59 -14.79 -12.79
CA TYR A 79 2.21 -16.09 -12.58
C TYR A 79 2.75 -16.68 -13.89
N LYS A 80 1.95 -16.67 -14.97
CA LYS A 80 2.39 -17.12 -16.30
C LYS A 80 3.57 -16.32 -16.82
N ASN A 81 3.56 -14.99 -16.65
CA ASN A 81 4.69 -14.14 -17.03
C ASN A 81 5.96 -14.47 -16.24
N LEU A 82 5.82 -14.73 -14.93
CA LEU A 82 6.95 -15.11 -14.07
C LEU A 82 7.57 -16.44 -14.52
N GLN A 83 6.75 -17.44 -14.86
CA GLN A 83 7.24 -18.71 -15.40
C GLN A 83 7.99 -18.54 -16.72
N ALA A 84 7.46 -17.71 -17.64
CA ALA A 84 8.10 -17.43 -18.92
C ALA A 84 9.45 -16.71 -18.78
N LEU A 85 9.60 -15.84 -17.78
CA LEU A 85 10.86 -15.17 -17.48
C LEU A 85 11.90 -16.16 -16.91
N GLN A 86 11.47 -17.07 -16.03
CA GLN A 86 12.34 -18.08 -15.44
C GLN A 86 12.86 -19.09 -16.46
N SER A 87 12.02 -19.55 -17.38
CA SER A 87 12.47 -20.45 -18.46
C SER A 87 13.49 -19.78 -19.38
N SER A 88 13.38 -18.46 -19.60
CA SER A 88 14.33 -17.69 -20.41
C SER A 88 15.69 -17.53 -19.71
N GLN A 89 15.69 -17.34 -18.38
CA GLN A 89 16.91 -17.22 -17.59
C GLN A 89 17.66 -18.54 -17.44
N ASN A 90 16.95 -19.67 -17.35
CA ASN A 90 17.56 -20.98 -17.22
C ASN A 90 18.09 -21.55 -18.55
N ALA A 91 17.70 -20.97 -19.69
CA ALA A 91 18.17 -21.36 -21.02
C ALA A 91 19.42 -20.58 -21.48
N SER A 92 19.94 -19.67 -20.64
CA SER A 92 21.14 -18.84 -20.89
C SER A 92 22.33 -19.31 -20.05
#